data_AF-A0A8J7N373-F1
#
_entry.id   AF-A0A8J7N373-F1
#
_cell.length_a   1.000
_cell.length_b   1.000
_cell.length_c   1.000
_cell.angle_alpha   90.00
_cell.angle_beta   90.00
_cell.angle_gamma   90.00
#
_symmetry.space_group_name_H-M   'P 1'
#
loop_
_entity.id
_entity.type
_entity.pdbx_description
1 polymer ?
#
loop_
_entity_poly.entity_id
_entity_poly.type
_entity_poly.pdbx_seq_one_letter_code
_entity_poly.pdbx_strand_id
1 'polypeptide(L)'
;MTGIAILDVALGLVFVYLLLGLLCTAVTEWVAHGTRLRARTLKAGIESLLADAKFRRVTEELYKHPLIAGLKHGERDPSYVSGDLFAKAFLAQTERKLAAIGADLSAGSFLANIDRIVEKYDQIKMEIYRKGQIVAQRVSEAEQVLEQLRQRERTLRKSGATAGEIATAEHQLATGEDVAKNAKREQDDYTKDYLGYAGSLEQKMGQLEAEQVCYRHVAEVLKSFVTVEGATIGDLEGYLARWYGQAMVRVSAWYRRKAATIALAAAAAAALLFNADTIGMARSIWIDGEVRDVIRRAADSTAGRCTPAEIRSGERPGCSVDELIQTIDARRRLPLGWHADAMPLARNFCPEGAAPRAVRDDSRRISGDPARPVAERAEAELRANRAEAQLAAACAPRPMDYLLWLFGIALSVLALSFFAMVWFDVLKRFVTLRSAGHPPREAG
;
A
#
# COMPACT_ATOMS: atom_id res chain seq x y z
N MET A 1 -24.06 -33.27 16.77
CA MET A 1 -23.27 -33.34 15.54
C MET A 1 -24.18 -33.98 14.52
N THR A 2 -24.56 -33.23 13.48
CA THR A 2 -25.30 -33.78 12.34
C THR A 2 -24.51 -35.00 11.86
N GLY A 3 -25.14 -36.14 11.58
CA GLY A 3 -24.44 -37.41 11.26
C GLY A 3 -23.60 -37.41 9.98
N ILE A 4 -23.16 -36.25 9.49
CA ILE A 4 -22.33 -36.04 8.31
C ILE A 4 -21.05 -35.33 8.77
N ALA A 5 -19.98 -36.11 9.02
CA ALA A 5 -18.68 -35.60 9.48
C ALA A 5 -18.11 -34.47 8.61
N ILE A 6 -18.41 -34.47 7.32
CA ILE A 6 -18.01 -33.43 6.36
C ILE A 6 -18.56 -32.05 6.75
N LEU A 7 -19.80 -31.98 7.25
CA LEU A 7 -20.43 -30.70 7.59
C LEU A 7 -19.76 -30.05 8.80
N ASP A 8 -19.41 -30.84 9.81
CA ASP A 8 -18.72 -30.35 11.01
C ASP A 8 -17.30 -29.84 10.68
N VAL A 9 -16.59 -30.51 9.77
CA VAL A 9 -15.28 -30.04 9.27
C VAL A 9 -15.43 -28.73 8.50
N ALA A 10 -16.42 -28.65 7.60
CA ALA A 10 -16.69 -27.44 6.84
C ALA A 10 -17.02 -26.25 7.76
N LEU A 11 -17.88 -26.44 8.77
CA LEU A 11 -18.22 -25.41 9.75
C LEU A 11 -17.00 -24.97 10.58
N GLY A 12 -16.17 -25.92 11.01
CA GLY A 12 -14.93 -25.62 11.73
C GLY A 12 -13.97 -24.79 10.89
N LEU A 13 -13.75 -25.16 9.63
CA LEU A 13 -12.91 -24.39 8.70
C LEU A 13 -13.48 -22.99 8.45
N VAL A 14 -14.78 -22.88 8.18
CA VAL A 14 -15.45 -21.58 7.97
C VAL A 14 -15.26 -20.66 9.19
N PHE A 15 -15.43 -21.20 10.41
CA PHE A 15 -15.23 -20.42 11.63
C PHE A 15 -13.79 -19.92 11.79
N VAL A 16 -12.79 -20.76 11.54
CA VAL A 16 -11.39 -20.34 11.64
C VAL A 16 -11.05 -19.29 10.56
N TYR A 17 -11.53 -19.48 9.33
CA TYR A 17 -11.34 -18.51 8.25
C TYR A 17 -12.07 -17.18 8.48
N LEU A 18 -13.23 -17.20 9.14
CA LEU A 18 -13.93 -15.99 9.57
C LEU A 18 -13.07 -15.16 10.53
N LEU A 19 -12.47 -15.80 11.53
CA LEU A 19 -11.62 -15.13 12.53
C LEU A 19 -10.33 -14.60 11.89
N LEU A 20 -9.64 -15.42 11.11
CA LEU A 20 -8.43 -15.00 10.39
C LEU A 20 -8.72 -13.93 9.35
N GLY A 21 -9.87 -13.99 8.67
CA GLY A 21 -10.33 -12.99 7.72
C GLY A 21 -10.58 -11.64 8.39
N LEU A 22 -11.23 -11.62 9.56
CA LEU A 22 -11.42 -10.41 10.36
C LEU A 22 -10.08 -9.79 10.77
N LEU A 23 -9.13 -10.62 11.21
CA LEU A 23 -7.78 -10.18 11.54
C LEU A 23 -7.08 -9.57 10.31
N CYS A 24 -7.17 -10.23 9.14
CA CYS A 24 -6.63 -9.70 7.90
C CYS A 24 -7.25 -8.34 7.56
N THR A 25 -8.57 -8.19 7.67
CA THR A 25 -9.24 -6.90 7.46
C THR A 25 -8.71 -5.83 8.42
N ALA A 26 -8.58 -6.14 9.71
CA ALA A 26 -8.03 -5.21 10.69
C ALA A 26 -6.60 -4.76 10.35
N VAL A 27 -5.74 -5.70 9.93
CA VAL A 27 -4.37 -5.41 9.49
C VAL A 27 -4.38 -4.54 8.23
N THR A 28 -5.20 -4.85 7.23
CA THR A 28 -5.28 -4.06 5.99
C THR A 28 -5.77 -2.64 6.25
N GLU A 29 -6.73 -2.46 7.16
CA GLU A 29 -7.22 -1.15 7.55
C GLU A 29 -6.15 -0.37 8.33
N TRP A 30 -5.43 -1.03 9.24
CA TRP A 30 -4.32 -0.42 9.97
C TRP A 30 -3.22 0.08 9.02
N VAL A 31 -2.85 -0.72 8.02
CA VAL A 31 -1.89 -0.34 6.98
C VAL A 31 -2.44 0.81 6.13
N ALA A 32 -3.70 0.77 5.71
CA ALA A 32 -4.32 1.82 4.91
C ALA A 32 -4.42 3.15 5.67
N HIS A 33 -4.77 3.11 6.95
CA HIS A 33 -4.84 4.26 7.85
C HIS A 33 -3.46 4.87 8.07
N GLY A 34 -2.44 4.04 8.37
CA GLY A 34 -1.06 4.49 8.57
C GLY A 34 -0.46 5.13 7.32
N THR A 35 -0.72 4.56 6.14
CA THR A 35 -0.17 5.05 4.86
C THR A 35 -0.97 6.17 4.22
N ARG A 36 -2.16 6.52 4.77
CA ARG A 36 -3.13 7.48 4.21
C ARG A 36 -3.43 7.20 2.73
N LEU A 37 -3.50 5.91 2.38
CA LEU A 37 -3.45 5.44 0.99
C LEU A 37 -4.58 6.03 0.13
N ARG A 38 -5.78 6.14 0.71
CA ARG A 38 -6.96 6.67 0.03
C ARG A 38 -6.83 8.15 -0.32
N ALA A 39 -6.46 8.98 0.65
CA ALA A 39 -6.26 10.42 0.44
C ALA A 39 -5.11 10.69 -0.55
N ARG A 40 -4.00 9.94 -0.45
CA ARG A 40 -2.88 10.04 -1.41
C ARG A 40 -3.27 9.61 -2.82
N THR A 41 -4.04 8.53 -2.96
CA THR A 41 -4.50 8.06 -4.28
C THR A 41 -5.50 9.04 -4.89
N LEU A 42 -6.37 9.63 -4.07
CA LEU A 42 -7.28 10.69 -4.52
C LEU A 42 -6.49 11.90 -5.02
N LYS A 43 -5.54 12.40 -4.24
CA LYS A 43 -4.71 13.54 -4.61
C LYS A 43 -3.93 13.27 -5.91
N ALA A 44 -3.24 12.13 -5.99
CA ALA A 44 -2.54 11.71 -7.22
C ALA A 44 -3.49 11.54 -8.41
N GLY A 45 -4.72 11.08 -8.16
CA GLY A 45 -5.77 11.00 -9.17
C GLY A 45 -6.13 12.37 -9.72
N ILE A 46 -6.41 13.33 -8.85
CA ILE A 46 -6.71 14.72 -9.24
C ILE A 46 -5.52 15.35 -9.98
N GLU A 47 -4.31 15.15 -9.49
CA GLU A 47 -3.07 15.59 -10.16
C GLU A 47 -2.96 15.00 -11.57
N SER A 48 -3.27 13.71 -11.74
CA SER A 48 -3.25 13.05 -13.07
C SER A 48 -4.38 13.50 -13.99
N LEU A 49 -5.54 13.88 -13.44
CA LEU A 49 -6.71 14.34 -14.20
C LEU A 49 -6.55 15.77 -14.71
N LEU A 50 -5.83 16.59 -13.95
CA LEU A 50 -5.46 17.94 -14.36
C LEU A 50 -4.20 17.95 -15.26
N ALA A 51 -3.62 16.79 -15.53
CA ALA A 51 -2.67 16.46 -16.61
C ALA A 51 -1.45 17.39 -16.79
N ASP A 52 -0.45 17.27 -15.91
CA ASP A 52 0.95 16.86 -16.21
C ASP A 52 1.78 17.02 -14.90
N ALA A 53 2.99 16.48 -14.81
CA ALA A 53 3.85 16.47 -13.61
C ALA A 53 4.16 17.87 -13.00
N LYS A 54 3.76 18.95 -13.68
CA LYS A 54 3.92 20.36 -13.29
C LYS A 54 2.71 20.97 -12.54
N PHE A 55 1.58 20.27 -12.43
CA PHE A 55 0.31 20.78 -11.88
C PHE A 55 0.11 20.57 -10.37
N ARG A 56 1.20 20.25 -9.66
CA ARG A 56 1.18 20.11 -8.20
C ARG A 56 0.68 21.41 -7.53
N ARG A 57 1.03 22.58 -8.09
CA ARG A 57 0.59 23.90 -7.59
C ARG A 57 -0.90 24.16 -7.73
N VAL A 58 -1.51 23.87 -8.89
CA VAL A 58 -2.96 24.10 -9.10
C VAL A 58 -3.77 23.20 -8.17
N THR A 59 -3.36 21.93 -8.05
CA THR A 59 -4.00 21.00 -7.12
C THR A 59 -3.79 21.44 -5.67
N GLU A 60 -2.62 21.93 -5.30
CA GLU A 60 -2.35 22.47 -3.96
C GLU A 60 -3.19 23.71 -3.64
N GLU A 61 -3.33 24.64 -4.58
CA GLU A 61 -4.23 25.80 -4.44
C GLU A 61 -5.69 25.36 -4.29
N LEU A 62 -6.12 24.39 -5.09
CA LEU A 62 -7.46 23.83 -5.01
C LEU A 62 -7.72 23.17 -3.64
N TYR A 63 -6.74 22.43 -3.09
CA TYR A 63 -6.84 21.84 -1.76
C TYR A 63 -6.81 22.87 -0.61
N LYS A 64 -6.29 24.08 -0.87
CA LYS A 64 -6.36 25.22 0.07
C LYS A 64 -7.69 25.97 -0.02
N HIS A 65 -8.50 25.73 -1.05
CA HIS A 65 -9.79 26.38 -1.20
C HIS A 65 -10.72 26.04 -0.01
N PRO A 66 -11.44 27.01 0.59
CA PRO A 66 -12.25 26.78 1.79
C PRO A 66 -13.22 25.59 1.70
N LEU A 67 -13.81 25.36 0.52
CA LEU A 67 -14.73 24.24 0.28
C LEU A 67 -14.07 22.85 0.37
N ILE A 68 -12.79 22.73 0.03
CA ILE A 68 -12.05 21.46 0.07
C ILE A 68 -11.24 21.37 1.37
N ALA A 69 -10.66 22.48 1.82
CA ALA A 69 -9.95 22.56 3.10
C ALA A 69 -10.86 22.20 4.28
N GLY A 70 -12.15 22.55 4.22
CA GLY A 70 -13.15 22.15 5.23
C GLY A 70 -13.40 20.64 5.33
N LEU A 71 -13.03 19.84 4.32
CA LEU A 71 -13.12 18.38 4.35
C LEU A 71 -11.91 17.71 5.01
N LYS A 72 -10.86 18.47 5.33
CA LYS A 72 -9.65 17.94 5.98
C LYS A 72 -9.95 17.61 7.43
N HIS A 73 -9.37 16.51 7.90
CA HIS A 73 -9.47 16.12 9.31
C HIS A 73 -8.09 16.29 9.96
N GLY A 74 -7.91 17.40 10.68
CA GLY A 74 -6.59 17.85 11.13
C GLY A 74 -5.65 18.10 9.95
N GLU A 75 -4.45 17.53 9.97
CA GLU A 75 -3.49 17.63 8.86
C GLU A 75 -3.77 16.66 7.71
N ARG A 76 -4.83 15.85 7.78
CA ARG A 76 -5.09 14.79 6.79
C ARG A 76 -5.94 15.34 5.64
N ASP A 77 -5.44 15.14 4.43
CA ASP A 77 -6.19 15.38 3.20
C ASP A 77 -7.46 14.52 3.16
N PRO A 78 -8.53 15.00 2.50
CA PRO A 78 -9.79 14.29 2.44
C PRO A 78 -9.64 12.93 1.74
N SER A 79 -10.39 11.94 2.22
CA SER A 79 -10.45 10.61 1.61
C SER A 79 -11.40 10.51 0.42
N TYR A 80 -12.24 11.53 0.22
CA TYR A 80 -13.16 11.65 -0.90
C TYR A 80 -13.57 13.13 -1.06
N VAL A 81 -13.73 13.57 -2.30
CA VAL A 81 -14.28 14.88 -2.67
C VAL A 81 -15.39 14.60 -3.67
N SER A 82 -16.58 15.19 -3.49
CA SER A 82 -17.68 15.02 -4.44
C SER A 82 -17.45 15.83 -5.70
N GLY A 83 -18.07 15.42 -6.81
CA GLY A 83 -18.01 16.17 -8.07
C GLY A 83 -18.50 17.61 -7.92
N ASP A 84 -19.58 17.82 -7.17
CA ASP A 84 -20.17 19.15 -6.96
C ASP A 84 -19.24 20.07 -6.16
N LEU A 85 -18.63 19.56 -5.08
CA LEU A 85 -17.67 20.34 -4.29
C LEU A 85 -16.42 20.67 -5.09
N PHE A 86 -15.94 19.72 -5.88
CA PHE A 86 -14.83 19.94 -6.80
C PHE A 86 -15.18 21.03 -7.82
N ALA A 87 -16.33 20.91 -8.50
CA ALA A 87 -16.76 21.86 -9.52
C ALA A 87 -16.91 23.28 -8.95
N LYS A 88 -17.58 23.44 -7.80
CA LYS A 88 -17.72 24.73 -7.12
C LYS A 88 -16.37 25.33 -6.72
N ALA A 89 -15.48 24.53 -6.13
CA ALA A 89 -14.16 25.00 -5.73
C ALA A 89 -13.31 25.41 -6.93
N PHE A 90 -13.38 24.63 -8.02
CA PHE A 90 -12.65 24.89 -9.25
C PHE A 90 -13.16 26.13 -9.98
N LEU A 91 -14.48 26.29 -10.10
CA LEU A 91 -15.09 27.48 -10.68
C LEU A 91 -14.80 28.72 -9.85
N ALA A 92 -14.99 28.69 -8.53
CA ALA A 92 -14.67 29.82 -7.66
C ALA A 92 -13.19 30.24 -7.74
N GLN A 93 -12.27 29.29 -7.89
CA GLN A 93 -10.85 29.59 -8.09
C GLN A 93 -10.59 30.22 -9.46
N THR A 94 -11.26 29.71 -10.50
CA THR A 94 -11.15 30.22 -11.87
C THR A 94 -11.71 31.65 -11.97
N GLU A 95 -12.87 31.91 -11.35
CA GLU A 95 -13.47 33.25 -11.24
C GLU A 95 -12.53 34.26 -10.58
N ARG A 96 -11.86 33.88 -9.48
CA ARG A 96 -10.88 34.78 -8.84
C ARG A 96 -9.72 35.12 -9.77
N LYS A 97 -9.22 34.14 -10.54
CA LYS A 97 -8.13 34.36 -11.50
C LYS A 97 -8.58 35.22 -12.70
N LEU A 98 -9.82 35.04 -13.17
CA LEU A 98 -10.46 35.88 -14.19
C LEU A 98 -10.69 37.32 -13.70
N ALA A 99 -11.18 37.49 -12.47
CA ALA A 99 -11.41 38.81 -11.89
C ALA A 99 -10.09 39.61 -11.76
N ALA A 100 -8.99 38.94 -11.42
CA ALA A 100 -7.67 39.56 -11.32
C ALA A 100 -7.16 40.16 -12.65
N ILE A 101 -7.69 39.74 -13.79
CA ILE A 101 -7.34 40.26 -15.11
C ILE A 101 -8.45 41.13 -15.73
N GLY A 102 -9.51 41.42 -14.98
CA GLY A 102 -10.65 42.25 -15.44
C GLY A 102 -11.67 41.52 -16.32
N ALA A 103 -11.74 40.19 -16.23
CA ALA A 103 -12.68 39.36 -16.97
C ALA A 103 -13.77 38.77 -16.05
N ASP A 104 -14.95 38.44 -16.60
CA ASP A 104 -16.08 37.85 -15.90
C ASP A 104 -16.42 36.43 -16.40
N LEU A 105 -17.22 35.70 -15.61
CA LEU A 105 -17.65 34.34 -15.89
C LEU A 105 -19.11 34.33 -16.41
N SER A 106 -19.44 35.17 -17.41
CA SER A 106 -20.71 34.99 -18.14
C SER A 106 -20.50 33.93 -19.22
N ALA A 107 -21.45 33.02 -19.46
CA ALA A 107 -21.20 31.88 -20.36
C ALA A 107 -20.88 32.28 -21.81
N GLY A 108 -21.44 33.39 -22.30
CA GLY A 108 -21.10 33.96 -23.61
C GLY A 108 -19.74 34.67 -23.62
N SER A 109 -19.34 35.30 -22.51
CA SER A 109 -18.02 35.93 -22.39
C SER A 109 -16.91 34.96 -22.01
N PHE A 110 -17.23 33.80 -21.45
CA PHE A 110 -16.26 32.86 -20.89
C PHE A 110 -15.29 32.32 -21.94
N LEU A 111 -15.79 31.92 -23.11
CA LEU A 111 -14.91 31.45 -24.20
C LEU A 111 -13.99 32.55 -24.71
N ALA A 112 -14.53 33.76 -24.92
CA ALA A 112 -13.77 34.93 -25.32
C ALA A 112 -12.75 35.35 -24.25
N ASN A 113 -13.09 35.19 -22.96
CA ASN A 113 -12.24 35.51 -21.83
C ASN A 113 -11.16 34.46 -21.61
N ILE A 114 -11.44 33.17 -21.86
CA ILE A 114 -10.44 32.11 -21.88
C ILE A 114 -9.41 32.37 -22.98
N ASP A 115 -9.85 32.73 -24.19
CA ASP A 115 -8.94 33.08 -25.28
C ASP A 115 -8.06 34.27 -24.90
N ARG A 116 -8.64 35.32 -24.30
CA ARG A 116 -7.87 36.46 -23.76
C ARG A 116 -6.89 36.06 -22.66
N ILE A 117 -7.23 35.13 -21.76
CA ILE A 117 -6.31 34.65 -20.72
C ILE A 117 -5.10 34.00 -21.37
N VAL A 118 -5.35 33.05 -22.28
CA VAL A 118 -4.29 32.31 -22.97
C VAL A 118 -3.41 33.29 -23.76
N GLU A 119 -4.02 34.22 -24.49
CA GLU A 119 -3.31 35.21 -25.32
C GLU A 119 -2.51 36.23 -24.48
N LYS A 120 -3.08 36.73 -23.36
CA LYS A 120 -2.36 37.66 -22.46
C LYS A 120 -1.20 36.98 -21.77
N TYR A 121 -1.35 35.70 -21.42
CA TYR A 121 -0.27 34.90 -20.86
C TYR A 121 0.84 34.69 -21.90
N ASP A 122 0.48 34.41 -23.15
CA ASP A 122 1.42 34.30 -24.28
C ASP A 122 2.20 35.60 -24.48
N GLN A 123 1.53 36.76 -24.40
CA GLN A 123 2.18 38.06 -24.50
C GLN A 123 3.21 38.29 -23.39
N ILE A 124 2.84 38.06 -22.13
CA ILE A 124 3.75 38.22 -20.98
C ILE A 124 4.95 37.29 -21.12
N LYS A 125 4.71 36.05 -21.54
CA LYS A 125 5.76 35.05 -21.76
C LYS A 125 6.74 35.53 -22.84
N MET A 126 6.23 35.99 -23.99
CA MET A 126 7.03 36.50 -25.11
C MET A 126 7.81 37.77 -24.74
N GLU A 127 7.26 38.65 -23.92
CA GLU A 127 7.97 39.83 -23.43
C GLU A 127 9.18 39.46 -22.56
N ILE A 128 9.00 38.51 -21.63
CA ILE A 128 10.07 37.98 -20.79
C ILE A 128 11.15 37.29 -21.63
N TYR A 129 10.77 36.53 -22.66
CA TYR A 129 11.74 35.93 -23.58
C TYR A 129 12.57 36.98 -24.30
N ARG A 130 11.90 37.98 -24.87
CA ARG A 130 12.56 39.02 -25.66
C ARG A 130 13.56 39.80 -24.82
N LYS A 131 13.17 40.21 -23.61
CA LYS A 131 14.06 40.92 -22.69
C LYS A 131 15.22 40.02 -22.21
N GLY A 132 14.93 38.77 -21.87
CA GLY A 132 15.95 37.81 -21.46
C GLY A 132 17.01 37.55 -22.53
N GLN A 133 16.59 37.41 -23.80
CA GLN A 133 17.51 37.26 -24.93
C GLN A 133 18.39 38.50 -25.14
N ILE A 134 17.83 39.71 -25.03
CA ILE A 134 18.60 40.95 -25.16
C ILE A 134 19.69 41.02 -24.08
N VAL A 135 19.35 40.69 -22.82
CA VAL A 135 20.32 40.73 -21.72
C VAL A 135 21.40 39.66 -21.89
N ALA A 136 21.03 38.43 -22.27
CA ALA A 136 21.99 37.37 -22.56
C ALA A 136 22.91 37.71 -23.74
N GLN A 137 22.36 38.32 -24.79
CA GLN A 137 23.13 38.78 -25.94
C GLN A 137 24.14 39.86 -25.54
N ARG A 138 23.74 40.85 -24.72
CA ARG A 138 24.64 41.89 -24.20
C ARG A 138 25.83 41.32 -23.42
N VAL A 139 25.58 40.29 -22.61
CA VAL A 139 26.66 39.59 -21.88
C VAL A 139 27.61 38.90 -22.86
N SER A 140 27.07 38.16 -23.83
CA SER A 140 27.90 37.49 -24.84
C SER A 140 28.74 38.48 -25.67
N GLU A 141 28.16 39.62 -26.06
CA GLU A 141 28.87 40.66 -26.81
C GLU A 141 29.98 41.30 -25.97
N ALA A 142 29.70 41.62 -24.70
CA ALA A 142 30.69 42.19 -23.79
C ALA A 142 31.86 41.21 -23.51
N GLU A 143 31.58 39.92 -23.34
CA GLU A 143 32.61 38.88 -23.16
C GLU A 143 33.46 38.68 -24.41
N GLN A 144 32.87 38.71 -25.61
CA GLN A 144 33.61 38.64 -26.88
C GLN A 144 34.55 39.83 -27.05
N VAL A 145 34.07 41.05 -26.79
CA VAL A 145 34.91 42.27 -26.86
C VAL A 145 36.04 42.20 -25.84
N LEU A 146 35.75 41.76 -24.61
CA LEU A 146 36.76 41.59 -23.57
C LEU A 146 37.85 40.59 -23.99
N GLU A 147 37.49 39.48 -24.62
CA GLU A 147 38.46 38.52 -25.11
C GLU A 147 39.32 39.08 -26.25
N GLN A 148 38.74 39.86 -27.16
CA GLN A 148 39.51 40.57 -28.19
C GLN A 148 40.52 41.55 -27.58
N LEU A 149 40.11 42.28 -26.55
CA LEU A 149 41.00 43.21 -25.83
C LEU A 149 42.15 42.46 -25.14
N ARG A 150 41.87 41.32 -24.49
CA ARG A 150 42.89 40.43 -23.90
C ARG A 150 43.87 39.90 -24.94
N GLN A 151 43.38 39.48 -26.10
CA GLN A 151 44.22 39.00 -27.19
C GLN A 151 45.12 40.12 -27.74
N ARG A 152 44.58 41.32 -27.92
CA ARG A 152 45.33 42.49 -28.37
C ARG A 152 46.44 42.86 -27.39
N GLU A 153 46.14 42.93 -26.11
CA GLU A 153 47.11 43.22 -25.05
C GLU A 153 48.23 42.17 -25.02
N ARG A 154 47.89 40.88 -25.05
CA ARG A 154 48.87 39.77 -25.13
C ARG A 154 49.75 39.86 -26.36
N THR A 155 49.19 40.28 -27.50
CA THR A 155 49.92 40.40 -28.77
C THR A 155 50.89 41.58 -28.71
N LEU A 156 50.47 42.73 -28.20
CA LEU A 156 51.31 43.92 -28.01
C LEU A 156 52.48 43.65 -27.06
N ARG A 157 52.24 42.92 -25.97
CA ARG A 157 53.31 42.50 -25.04
C ARG A 157 54.36 41.59 -25.72
N LYS A 158 53.95 40.75 -26.67
CA LYS A 158 54.85 39.85 -27.40
C LYS A 158 55.60 40.53 -28.55
N SER A 159 55.02 41.57 -29.16
CA SER A 159 55.60 42.24 -30.33
C SER A 159 56.62 43.34 -29.99
N GLY A 160 56.88 43.61 -28.70
CA GLY A 160 57.81 44.67 -28.28
C GLY A 160 57.26 46.09 -28.46
N ALA A 161 55.94 46.28 -28.32
CA ALA A 161 55.28 47.58 -28.43
C ALA A 161 55.78 48.59 -27.39
N THR A 162 55.58 49.89 -27.65
CA THR A 162 56.01 50.96 -26.75
C THR A 162 55.20 50.96 -25.45
N ALA A 163 55.79 51.45 -24.35
CA ALA A 163 55.14 51.51 -23.04
C ALA A 163 53.78 52.27 -23.08
N GLY A 164 53.66 53.29 -23.93
CA GLY A 164 52.41 54.04 -24.10
C GLY A 164 51.31 53.25 -24.81
N GLU A 165 51.65 52.41 -25.78
CA GLU A 165 50.69 51.53 -26.47
C GLU A 165 50.17 50.43 -25.55
N ILE A 166 51.06 49.86 -24.71
CA ILE A 166 50.69 48.87 -23.69
C ILE A 166 49.78 49.50 -22.65
N ALA A 167 50.12 50.68 -22.12
CA ALA A 167 49.30 51.40 -21.15
C ALA A 167 47.90 51.74 -21.70
N THR A 168 47.79 52.08 -22.98
CA THR A 168 46.51 52.33 -23.64
C THR A 168 45.66 51.06 -23.76
N ALA A 169 46.29 49.93 -24.11
CA ALA A 169 45.62 48.63 -24.17
C ALA A 169 45.16 48.14 -22.79
N GLU A 170 45.97 48.35 -21.74
CA GLU A 170 45.62 48.04 -20.36
C GLU A 170 44.41 48.86 -19.88
N HIS A 171 44.35 50.16 -20.20
CA HIS A 171 43.20 50.99 -19.88
C HIS A 171 41.92 50.52 -20.61
N GLN A 172 42.03 50.19 -21.90
CA GLN A 172 40.91 49.65 -22.67
C GLN A 172 40.43 48.31 -22.11
N LEU A 173 41.36 47.44 -21.69
CA LEU A 173 41.04 46.17 -21.05
C LEU A 173 40.29 46.38 -19.74
N ALA A 174 40.76 47.25 -18.85
CA ALA A 174 40.08 47.58 -17.59
C ALA A 174 38.66 48.10 -17.82
N THR A 175 38.48 48.97 -18.83
CA THR A 175 37.15 49.47 -19.23
C THR A 175 36.26 48.32 -19.73
N GLY A 176 36.81 47.40 -20.53
CA GLY A 176 36.09 46.21 -21.01
C GLY A 176 35.68 45.27 -19.88
N GLU A 177 36.52 45.12 -18.85
CA GLU A 177 36.20 44.31 -17.67
C GLU A 177 35.03 44.89 -16.88
N ASP A 178 34.98 46.21 -16.69
CA ASP A 178 33.87 46.89 -16.04
C ASP A 178 32.56 46.75 -16.84
N VAL A 179 32.62 46.86 -18.18
CA VAL A 179 31.46 46.67 -19.06
C VAL A 179 30.93 45.23 -18.95
N ALA A 180 31.80 44.22 -19.04
CA ALA A 180 31.39 42.82 -18.92
C ALA A 180 30.80 42.52 -17.54
N LYS A 181 31.39 43.09 -16.47
CA LYS A 181 30.89 42.95 -15.10
C LYS A 181 29.50 43.59 -14.93
N ASN A 182 29.27 44.76 -15.53
CA ASN A 182 27.98 45.44 -15.48
C ASN A 182 26.91 44.68 -16.29
N ALA A 183 27.25 44.18 -17.48
CA ALA A 183 26.33 43.35 -18.26
C ALA A 183 25.91 42.09 -17.49
N LYS A 184 26.85 41.45 -16.79
CA LYS A 184 26.57 40.28 -15.94
C LYS A 184 25.69 40.63 -14.73
N ARG A 185 25.93 41.78 -14.10
CA ARG A 185 25.03 42.30 -13.04
C ARG A 185 23.62 42.56 -13.56
N GLU A 186 23.48 43.14 -14.75
CA GLU A 186 22.18 43.35 -15.39
C GLU A 186 21.45 42.01 -15.65
N GLN A 187 22.18 40.97 -16.05
CA GLN A 187 21.64 39.60 -16.18
C GLN A 187 21.20 39.00 -14.84
N ASP A 188 22.01 39.18 -13.80
CA ASP A 188 21.70 38.71 -12.45
C ASP A 188 20.49 39.45 -11.86
N ASP A 189 20.40 40.77 -12.06
CA ASP A 189 19.28 41.60 -11.62
C ASP A 189 18.00 41.26 -12.39
N TYR A 190 18.07 41.07 -13.71
CA TYR A 190 16.94 40.61 -14.51
C TYR A 190 16.44 39.24 -14.05
N THR A 191 17.37 38.32 -13.78
CA THR A 191 17.09 37.00 -13.22
C THR A 191 16.42 37.13 -11.86
N LYS A 192 16.92 38.01 -10.99
CA LYS A 192 16.37 38.23 -9.66
C LYS A 192 14.95 38.80 -9.69
N ASP A 193 14.71 39.83 -10.50
CA ASP A 193 13.43 40.52 -10.58
C ASP A 193 12.32 39.64 -11.18
N TYR A 194 12.63 38.86 -12.22
CA TYR A 194 11.63 38.04 -12.91
C TYR A 194 11.56 36.59 -12.44
N LEU A 195 12.63 36.04 -11.86
CA LEU A 195 12.75 34.60 -11.51
C LEU A 195 12.81 34.34 -10.01
N GLY A 196 13.13 35.35 -9.18
CA GLY A 196 13.34 35.22 -7.75
C GLY A 196 14.68 34.55 -7.41
N TYR A 197 15.17 34.76 -6.19
CA TYR A 197 16.53 34.43 -5.69
C TYR A 197 17.08 33.01 -5.93
N ALA A 198 16.32 32.07 -6.52
CA ALA A 198 16.63 30.64 -6.49
C ALA A 198 16.27 29.83 -7.76
N GLY A 199 16.29 30.40 -8.97
CA GLY A 199 16.02 29.61 -10.19
C GLY A 199 16.73 30.12 -11.44
N SER A 200 17.06 29.21 -12.36
CA SER A 200 17.56 29.58 -13.69
C SER A 200 16.41 30.04 -14.61
N LEU A 201 16.72 30.88 -15.61
CA LEU A 201 15.75 31.28 -16.64
C LEU A 201 15.09 30.06 -17.29
N GLU A 202 15.87 29.03 -17.57
CA GLU A 202 15.43 27.76 -18.14
C GLU A 202 14.44 27.00 -17.24
N GLN A 203 14.65 26.99 -15.92
CA GLN A 203 13.71 26.40 -14.97
C GLN A 203 12.38 27.15 -14.93
N LYS A 204 12.42 28.49 -14.93
CA LYS A 204 11.20 29.31 -14.96
C LYS A 204 10.48 29.20 -16.30
N MET A 205 11.21 29.11 -17.41
CA MET A 205 10.65 28.84 -18.74
C MET A 205 9.89 27.53 -18.75
N GLY A 206 10.50 26.46 -18.24
CA GLY A 206 9.82 25.17 -18.10
C GLY A 206 8.58 25.26 -17.20
N GLN A 207 8.59 26.12 -16.17
CA GLN A 207 7.43 26.37 -15.32
C GLN A 207 6.31 27.16 -16.03
N LEU A 208 6.65 28.24 -16.74
CA LEU A 208 5.68 29.07 -17.46
C LEU A 208 5.06 28.32 -18.64
N GLU A 209 5.86 27.54 -19.36
CA GLU A 209 5.38 26.64 -20.43
C GLU A 209 4.39 25.61 -19.90
N ALA A 210 4.67 25.06 -18.72
CA ALA A 210 3.76 24.12 -18.09
C ALA A 210 2.41 24.75 -17.73
N GLU A 211 2.47 25.96 -17.17
CA GLU A 211 1.29 26.72 -16.76
C GLU A 211 0.50 27.24 -17.99
N GLN A 212 1.17 27.51 -19.12
CA GLN A 212 0.50 27.85 -20.38
C GLN A 212 -0.23 26.64 -21.00
N VAL A 213 0.45 25.49 -21.09
CA VAL A 213 -0.14 24.23 -21.59
C VAL A 213 -1.33 23.82 -20.71
N CYS A 214 -1.24 24.08 -19.40
CA CYS A 214 -2.33 23.95 -18.42
C CYS A 214 -3.57 24.74 -18.80
N TYR A 215 -3.44 26.06 -18.96
CA TYR A 215 -4.59 26.90 -19.31
C TYR A 215 -5.15 26.53 -20.66
N ARG A 216 -4.30 26.15 -21.63
CA ARG A 216 -4.74 25.74 -22.97
C ARG A 216 -5.50 24.43 -23.00
N HIS A 217 -5.06 23.40 -22.27
CA HIS A 217 -5.76 22.11 -22.24
C HIS A 217 -7.08 22.20 -21.47
N VAL A 218 -7.08 22.88 -20.33
CA VAL A 218 -8.30 23.18 -19.56
C VAL A 218 -9.25 24.04 -20.41
N ALA A 219 -8.72 25.03 -21.12
CA ALA A 219 -9.48 25.84 -22.08
C ALA A 219 -10.07 25.01 -23.21
N GLU A 220 -9.32 24.11 -23.85
CA GLU A 220 -9.81 23.26 -24.93
C GLU A 220 -10.91 22.30 -24.45
N VAL A 221 -10.73 21.71 -23.26
CA VAL A 221 -11.77 20.91 -22.61
C VAL A 221 -13.00 21.78 -22.40
N LEU A 222 -12.89 22.94 -21.74
CA LEU A 222 -14.02 23.84 -21.49
C LEU A 222 -14.68 24.33 -22.80
N LYS A 223 -13.89 24.66 -23.83
CA LYS A 223 -14.34 25.14 -25.15
C LYS A 223 -15.10 24.08 -25.93
N SER A 224 -14.69 22.83 -25.85
CA SER A 224 -15.40 21.73 -26.53
C SER A 224 -16.84 21.54 -26.05
N PHE A 225 -17.23 22.15 -24.93
CA PHE A 225 -18.55 21.94 -24.31
C PHE A 225 -19.43 23.19 -24.22
N VAL A 226 -18.87 24.41 -24.29
CA VAL A 226 -19.65 25.66 -24.39
C VAL A 226 -19.95 25.97 -25.88
N THR A 227 -20.32 24.97 -26.67
CA THR A 227 -20.72 25.18 -28.08
C THR A 227 -22.19 25.56 -28.22
N VAL A 228 -22.96 25.48 -27.13
CA VAL A 228 -24.37 25.88 -27.08
C VAL A 228 -24.45 27.32 -26.60
N GLU A 229 -24.82 28.24 -27.51
CA GLU A 229 -25.15 29.62 -27.15
C GLU A 229 -26.19 29.63 -26.00
N GLY A 230 -25.88 30.31 -24.90
CA GLY A 230 -26.80 30.46 -23.76
C GLY A 230 -26.65 29.46 -22.60
N ALA A 231 -25.59 28.64 -22.55
CA ALA A 231 -25.31 27.80 -21.38
C ALA A 231 -25.22 28.64 -20.08
N THR A 232 -25.54 28.07 -18.91
CA THR A 232 -25.43 28.78 -17.63
C THR A 232 -24.22 28.32 -16.81
N ILE A 233 -23.82 29.09 -15.78
CA ILE A 233 -22.79 28.68 -14.82
C ILE A 233 -23.18 27.36 -14.12
N GLY A 234 -24.48 27.16 -13.87
CA GLY A 234 -24.99 25.91 -13.28
C GLY A 234 -24.81 24.70 -14.19
N ASP A 235 -24.97 24.87 -15.51
CA ASP A 235 -24.73 23.80 -16.49
C ASP A 235 -23.25 23.41 -16.54
N LEU A 236 -22.37 24.42 -16.46
CA LEU A 236 -20.92 24.23 -16.38
C LEU A 236 -20.51 23.51 -15.09
N GLU A 237 -21.09 23.88 -13.94
CA GLU A 237 -20.88 23.22 -12.65
C GLU A 237 -21.29 21.75 -12.72
N GLY A 238 -22.53 21.48 -13.16
CA GLY A 238 -23.06 20.12 -13.27
C GLY A 238 -22.25 19.25 -14.24
N TYR A 239 -21.72 19.84 -15.30
CA TYR A 239 -20.82 19.14 -16.22
C TYR A 239 -19.47 18.81 -15.58
N LEU A 240 -18.80 19.79 -14.96
CA LEU A 240 -17.54 19.58 -14.25
C LEU A 240 -17.69 18.50 -13.17
N ALA A 241 -18.80 18.50 -12.45
CA ALA A 241 -19.12 17.50 -11.45
C ALA A 241 -19.22 16.09 -12.06
N ARG A 242 -19.89 15.95 -13.21
CA ARG A 242 -19.98 14.66 -13.94
C ARG A 242 -18.64 14.22 -14.51
N TRP A 243 -17.89 15.12 -15.14
CA TRP A 243 -16.55 14.84 -15.68
C TRP A 243 -15.61 14.35 -14.58
N TYR A 244 -15.57 15.08 -13.45
CA TYR A 244 -14.82 14.67 -12.27
C TYR A 244 -15.30 13.30 -11.73
N GLY A 245 -16.61 13.10 -11.66
CA GLY A 245 -17.20 11.82 -11.23
C GLY A 245 -16.75 10.64 -12.08
N GLN A 246 -16.80 10.76 -13.40
CA GLN A 246 -16.34 9.73 -14.35
C GLN A 246 -14.84 9.45 -14.21
N ALA A 247 -14.06 10.52 -14.07
CA ALA A 247 -12.63 10.45 -13.81
C ALA A 247 -12.32 9.71 -12.51
N MET A 248 -13.09 9.97 -11.44
CA MET A 248 -12.94 9.33 -10.14
C MET A 248 -13.29 7.83 -10.13
N VAL A 249 -14.08 7.34 -11.09
CA VAL A 249 -14.30 5.89 -11.26
C VAL A 249 -12.97 5.19 -11.56
N ARG A 250 -12.12 5.79 -12.41
CA ARG A 250 -10.80 5.24 -12.78
C ARG A 250 -9.82 5.32 -11.60
N VAL A 251 -9.75 6.47 -10.92
CA VAL A 251 -8.90 6.65 -9.73
C VAL A 251 -9.28 5.67 -8.62
N SER A 252 -10.58 5.47 -8.39
CA SER A 252 -11.09 4.51 -7.41
C SER A 252 -10.76 3.06 -7.79
N ALA A 253 -10.69 2.74 -9.07
CA ALA A 253 -10.24 1.42 -9.52
C ALA A 253 -8.75 1.19 -9.20
N TRP A 254 -7.89 2.19 -9.38
CA TRP A 254 -6.47 2.09 -8.97
C TRP A 254 -6.32 1.89 -7.46
N TYR A 255 -7.09 2.60 -6.65
CA TYR A 255 -7.12 2.39 -5.20
C TYR A 255 -7.52 0.94 -4.87
N ARG A 256 -8.60 0.43 -5.47
CA ARG A 256 -9.07 -0.95 -5.25
C ARG A 256 -8.00 -1.99 -5.58
N ARG A 257 -7.23 -1.79 -6.66
CA ARG A 257 -6.12 -2.68 -7.02
C ARG A 257 -5.02 -2.68 -5.95
N LYS A 258 -4.62 -1.50 -5.46
CA LYS A 258 -3.61 -1.38 -4.39
C LYS A 258 -4.11 -1.99 -3.07
N ALA A 259 -5.36 -1.72 -2.70
CA ALA A 259 -5.97 -2.30 -1.51
C ALA A 259 -6.05 -3.83 -1.61
N ALA A 260 -6.40 -4.38 -2.78
CA ALA A 260 -6.40 -5.82 -3.04
C ALA A 260 -5.01 -6.43 -2.89
N THR A 261 -3.95 -5.78 -3.39
CA THR A 261 -2.57 -6.26 -3.22
C THR A 261 -2.12 -6.25 -1.75
N ILE A 262 -2.52 -5.24 -0.98
CA ILE A 262 -2.22 -5.17 0.46
C ILE A 262 -3.00 -6.28 1.21
N ALA A 263 -4.25 -6.53 0.83
CA ALA A 263 -5.06 -7.60 1.39
C ALA A 263 -4.48 -8.99 1.07
N LEU A 264 -4.03 -9.21 -0.16
CA LEU A 264 -3.35 -10.45 -0.55
C LEU A 264 -2.05 -10.65 0.24
N ALA A 265 -1.24 -9.60 0.39
CA ALA A 265 -0.02 -9.66 1.20
C ALA A 265 -0.31 -9.93 2.68
N ALA A 266 -1.35 -9.30 3.25
CA ALA A 266 -1.78 -9.54 4.62
C ALA A 266 -2.30 -10.97 4.82
N ALA A 267 -3.08 -11.50 3.87
CA ALA A 267 -3.56 -12.87 3.86
C ALA A 267 -2.41 -13.89 3.77
N ALA A 268 -1.41 -13.63 2.90
CA ALA A 268 -0.21 -14.44 2.81
C ALA A 268 0.61 -14.43 4.09
N ALA A 269 0.83 -13.24 4.67
CA ALA A 269 1.52 -13.09 5.93
C ALA A 269 0.79 -13.81 7.08
N ALA A 270 -0.53 -13.69 7.17
CA ALA A 270 -1.33 -14.39 8.17
C ALA A 270 -1.28 -15.91 7.99
N ALA A 271 -1.45 -16.41 6.76
CA ALA A 271 -1.40 -17.85 6.48
C ALA A 271 -0.04 -18.46 6.87
N LEU A 272 1.06 -17.77 6.55
CA LEU A 272 2.41 -18.22 6.91
C LEU A 272 2.67 -18.07 8.42
N LEU A 273 2.37 -16.91 9.01
CA LEU A 273 2.63 -16.63 10.42
C LEU A 273 1.91 -17.62 11.33
N PHE A 274 0.63 -17.87 11.07
CA PHE A 274 -0.19 -18.80 11.83
C PHE A 274 -0.06 -20.24 11.33
N ASN A 275 0.75 -20.53 10.31
CA ASN A 275 0.82 -21.83 9.63
C ASN A 275 -0.59 -22.39 9.34
N ALA A 276 -1.47 -21.52 8.84
CA ALA A 276 -2.85 -21.88 8.54
C ALA A 276 -2.89 -22.65 7.22
N ASP A 277 -2.57 -23.94 7.24
CA ASP A 277 -2.66 -24.84 6.09
C ASP A 277 -4.09 -25.40 6.00
N THR A 278 -4.84 -25.08 4.93
CA THR A 278 -6.22 -25.56 4.75
C THR A 278 -6.33 -27.09 4.79
N ILE A 279 -5.37 -27.79 4.18
CA ILE A 279 -5.39 -29.25 4.04
C ILE A 279 -5.02 -29.89 5.38
N GLY A 280 -4.00 -29.36 6.06
CA GLY A 280 -3.63 -29.77 7.42
C GLY A 280 -4.76 -29.53 8.43
N MET A 281 -5.40 -28.37 8.36
CA MET A 281 -6.58 -28.02 9.17
C MET A 281 -7.76 -28.95 8.89
N ALA A 282 -8.07 -29.22 7.62
CA ALA A 282 -9.16 -30.13 7.27
C ALA A 282 -8.91 -31.55 7.80
N ARG A 283 -7.68 -32.06 7.65
CA ARG A 283 -7.28 -33.39 8.14
C ARG A 283 -7.35 -33.47 9.67
N SER A 284 -6.82 -32.48 10.38
CA SER A 284 -6.84 -32.46 11.85
C SER A 284 -8.27 -32.42 12.39
N ILE A 285 -9.13 -31.55 11.85
CA ILE A 285 -10.54 -31.48 12.27
C ILE A 285 -11.30 -32.76 11.92
N TRP A 286 -11.02 -33.39 10.78
CA TRP A 286 -11.62 -34.66 10.37
C TRP A 286 -11.24 -35.81 11.32
N ILE A 287 -9.93 -35.98 11.58
CA ILE A 287 -9.39 -37.08 12.40
C ILE A 287 -9.85 -36.94 13.86
N ASP A 288 -9.89 -35.72 14.40
CA ASP A 288 -10.39 -35.47 15.76
C ASP A 288 -11.87 -35.83 15.91
N GLY A 289 -12.67 -35.76 14.84
CA GLY A 289 -14.07 -36.23 14.84
C GLY A 289 -14.16 -37.74 15.05
N GLU A 290 -13.44 -38.51 14.22
CA GLU A 290 -13.39 -39.98 14.35
C GLU A 290 -12.81 -40.43 15.69
N VAL A 291 -11.71 -39.81 16.13
CA VAL A 291 -11.07 -40.10 17.41
C VAL A 291 -12.00 -39.79 18.57
N ARG A 292 -12.75 -38.68 18.54
CA ARG A 292 -13.70 -38.33 19.60
C ARG A 292 -14.83 -39.33 19.69
N ASP A 293 -15.27 -39.90 18.57
CA ASP A 293 -16.27 -40.96 18.55
C ASP A 293 -15.71 -42.30 19.03
N VAL A 294 -14.45 -42.63 18.70
CA VAL A 294 -13.76 -43.81 19.23
C VAL A 294 -13.51 -43.69 20.74
N ILE A 295 -13.10 -42.51 21.23
CA ILE A 295 -12.93 -42.23 22.67
C ILE A 295 -14.28 -42.28 23.38
N ARG A 296 -15.36 -41.74 22.80
CA ARG A 296 -16.71 -41.86 23.38
C ARG A 296 -17.13 -43.31 23.50
N ARG A 297 -16.99 -44.11 22.44
CA ARG A 297 -17.30 -45.55 22.47
C ARG A 297 -16.39 -46.33 23.42
N ALA A 298 -15.11 -45.98 23.48
CA ALA A 298 -14.16 -46.57 24.40
C ALA A 298 -14.49 -46.20 25.85
N ALA A 299 -14.83 -44.94 26.13
CA ALA A 299 -15.27 -44.44 27.43
C ALA A 299 -16.59 -45.08 27.86
N ASP A 300 -17.56 -45.25 26.96
CA ASP A 300 -18.80 -45.98 27.23
C ASP A 300 -18.51 -47.45 27.58
N SER A 301 -17.56 -48.07 26.86
CA SER A 301 -17.12 -49.44 27.14
C SER A 301 -16.24 -49.57 28.39
N THR A 302 -15.60 -48.48 28.84
CA THR A 302 -14.72 -48.43 30.02
C THR A 302 -15.53 -48.09 31.27
N ALA A 303 -16.54 -47.22 31.15
CA ALA A 303 -17.57 -46.98 32.15
C ALA A 303 -18.36 -48.26 32.47
N GLY A 304 -18.49 -49.17 31.50
CA GLY A 304 -19.03 -50.52 31.72
C GLY A 304 -18.03 -51.55 32.29
N ARG A 305 -16.72 -51.23 32.34
CA ARG A 305 -15.64 -52.16 32.74
C ARG A 305 -14.93 -51.80 34.05
N CYS A 306 -14.96 -50.55 34.48
CA CYS A 306 -14.33 -50.09 35.72
C CYS A 306 -15.40 -49.73 36.77
N THR A 307 -15.19 -50.13 38.02
CA THR A 307 -16.04 -49.74 39.15
C THR A 307 -15.66 -48.36 39.70
N PRO A 308 -16.57 -47.64 40.39
CA PRO A 308 -16.27 -46.34 41.00
C PRO A 308 -15.13 -46.37 42.05
N ALA A 309 -14.83 -47.54 42.62
CA ALA A 309 -13.72 -47.73 43.55
C ALA A 309 -12.37 -47.77 42.81
N GLU A 310 -12.29 -48.49 41.70
CA GLU A 310 -11.08 -48.62 40.88
C GLU A 310 -10.64 -47.27 40.30
N ILE A 311 -11.60 -46.46 39.84
CA ILE A 311 -11.34 -45.11 39.30
C ILE A 311 -10.72 -44.17 40.34
N ARG A 312 -11.14 -44.31 41.62
CA ARG A 312 -10.60 -43.51 42.73
C ARG A 312 -9.24 -44.00 43.22
N SER A 313 -8.99 -45.30 43.16
CA SER A 313 -7.72 -45.91 43.62
C SER A 313 -6.56 -45.71 42.64
N GLY A 314 -6.83 -45.62 41.33
CA GLY A 314 -5.80 -45.50 40.30
C GLY A 314 -4.87 -46.71 40.15
N GLU A 315 -5.10 -47.82 40.85
CA GLU A 315 -4.22 -48.98 40.87
C GLU A 315 -4.30 -49.85 39.61
N ARG A 316 -5.40 -49.76 38.85
CA ARG A 316 -5.63 -50.57 37.65
C ARG A 316 -5.28 -49.77 36.37
N PRO A 317 -4.35 -50.26 35.53
CA PRO A 317 -3.98 -49.60 34.28
C PRO A 317 -5.21 -49.42 33.37
N GLY A 318 -5.43 -48.20 32.88
CA GLY A 318 -6.57 -47.86 32.01
C GLY A 318 -7.87 -47.43 32.72
N CYS A 319 -7.93 -47.45 34.06
CA CYS A 319 -9.06 -46.92 34.83
C CYS A 319 -8.71 -45.64 35.63
N SER A 320 -7.47 -45.13 35.57
CA SER A 320 -7.10 -43.91 36.30
C SER A 320 -7.55 -42.64 35.56
N VAL A 321 -8.05 -41.67 36.33
CA VAL A 321 -8.52 -40.38 35.79
C VAL A 321 -7.36 -39.59 35.17
N ASP A 322 -6.18 -39.64 35.79
CA ASP A 322 -4.99 -38.92 35.31
C ASP A 322 -4.46 -39.47 33.97
N GLU A 323 -4.52 -40.79 33.75
CA GLU A 323 -4.16 -41.43 32.48
C GLU A 323 -5.17 -41.09 31.37
N LEU A 324 -6.46 -40.93 31.73
CA LEU A 324 -7.51 -40.49 30.82
C LEU A 324 -7.38 -39.00 30.47
N ILE A 325 -7.01 -38.14 31.42
CA ILE A 325 -6.77 -36.71 31.19
C ILE A 325 -5.51 -36.52 30.35
N GLN A 326 -4.43 -37.25 30.62
CA GLN A 326 -3.20 -37.20 29.82
C GLN A 326 -3.41 -37.64 28.36
N THR A 327 -4.30 -38.58 28.09
CA THR A 327 -4.65 -38.98 26.71
C THR A 327 -5.51 -37.94 25.98
N ILE A 328 -6.28 -37.13 26.71
CA ILE A 328 -7.09 -36.04 26.16
C ILE A 328 -6.24 -34.77 25.94
N ASP A 329 -5.41 -34.38 26.90
CA ASP A 329 -4.56 -33.18 26.84
C ASP A 329 -3.42 -33.31 25.83
N ALA A 330 -2.93 -34.53 25.57
CA ALA A 330 -1.97 -34.78 24.50
C ALA A 330 -2.53 -34.48 23.09
N ARG A 331 -3.86 -34.33 22.91
CA ARG A 331 -4.51 -34.15 21.60
C ARG A 331 -5.30 -32.85 21.43
N ARG A 332 -5.46 -32.00 22.46
CA ARG A 332 -6.19 -30.72 22.36
C ARG A 332 -5.32 -29.55 21.86
N ARG A 333 -4.67 -29.69 20.71
CA ARG A 333 -3.96 -28.56 20.09
C ARG A 333 -4.82 -27.94 18.99
N LEU A 334 -4.92 -26.61 18.98
CA LEU A 334 -5.60 -25.87 17.92
C LEU A 334 -4.96 -26.21 16.56
N PRO A 335 -5.73 -26.28 15.46
CA PRO A 335 -5.24 -26.65 14.14
C PRO A 335 -4.41 -25.53 13.46
N LEU A 336 -3.76 -24.67 14.25
CA LEU A 336 -2.95 -23.53 13.82
C LEU A 336 -1.60 -23.57 14.52
N GLY A 337 -0.57 -23.05 13.86
CA GLY A 337 0.76 -22.82 14.43
C GLY A 337 1.83 -23.81 14.01
N TRP A 338 3.04 -23.58 14.52
CA TRP A 338 4.26 -24.30 14.15
C TRP A 338 4.60 -25.41 15.16
N HIS A 339 3.62 -26.24 15.50
CA HIS A 339 3.82 -27.39 16.39
C HIS A 339 4.17 -28.63 15.56
N ALA A 340 4.92 -29.58 16.13
CA ALA A 340 5.33 -30.80 15.44
C ALA A 340 4.15 -31.58 14.82
N ASP A 341 2.97 -31.51 15.45
CA ASP A 341 1.72 -32.14 14.98
C ASP A 341 0.96 -31.31 13.92
N ALA A 342 1.23 -30.00 13.83
CA ALA A 342 0.64 -29.05 12.89
C ALA A 342 1.57 -28.74 11.70
N MET A 343 2.82 -29.20 11.76
CA MET A 343 3.80 -29.10 10.70
C MET A 343 3.55 -30.22 9.69
N PRO A 344 3.75 -30.02 8.38
CA PRO A 344 3.56 -31.06 7.36
C PRO A 344 4.56 -32.22 7.47
N LEU A 345 5.38 -32.24 8.51
CA LEU A 345 6.52 -33.14 8.63
C LEU A 345 6.27 -34.36 9.50
N ALA A 346 5.23 -34.34 10.35
CA ALA A 346 4.79 -35.54 11.01
C ALA A 346 3.78 -36.23 10.10
N ARG A 347 4.20 -37.29 9.40
CA ARG A 347 3.27 -38.33 8.93
C ARG A 347 2.25 -38.56 10.03
N ASN A 348 0.95 -38.47 9.68
CA ASN A 348 -0.17 -38.78 10.57
C ASN A 348 0.26 -39.90 11.54
N PHE A 349 0.44 -39.54 12.81
CA PHE A 349 1.03 -40.41 13.82
C PHE A 349 2.48 -40.80 13.50
N CYS A 350 3.42 -40.05 14.05
CA CYS A 350 4.48 -40.72 14.79
C CYS A 350 3.81 -41.11 16.11
N PRO A 351 3.19 -42.31 16.25
CA PRO A 351 2.61 -42.62 17.52
C PRO A 351 3.80 -42.63 18.49
N GLU A 352 3.74 -41.83 19.55
CA GLU A 352 4.17 -42.39 20.82
C GLU A 352 3.20 -43.55 21.12
N GLY A 353 3.29 -44.61 20.33
CA GLY A 353 2.50 -45.80 20.50
C GLY A 353 2.92 -46.42 21.81
N ALA A 354 2.04 -47.22 22.38
CA ALA A 354 2.40 -48.05 23.53
C ALA A 354 3.71 -48.84 23.28
N ALA A 355 4.04 -49.18 22.03
CA ALA A 355 5.25 -49.89 21.65
C ALA A 355 6.58 -49.14 21.94
N PRO A 356 6.87 -47.94 21.38
CA PRO A 356 8.10 -47.21 21.72
C PRO A 356 8.15 -46.74 23.18
N ARG A 357 7.00 -46.41 23.79
CA ARG A 357 6.95 -46.11 25.24
C ARG A 357 7.31 -47.34 26.08
N ALA A 358 6.75 -48.51 25.77
CA ALA A 358 7.08 -49.76 26.45
C ALA A 358 8.57 -50.12 26.31
N VAL A 359 9.16 -49.97 25.12
CA VAL A 359 10.60 -50.22 24.91
C VAL A 359 11.46 -49.23 25.70
N ARG A 360 11.05 -47.95 25.80
CA ARG A 360 11.76 -46.91 26.58
C ARG A 360 11.58 -47.09 28.09
N ASP A 361 10.43 -47.57 28.53
CA ASP A 361 10.17 -47.82 29.95
C ASP A 361 10.82 -49.12 30.41
N ASP A 362 10.87 -50.14 29.55
CA ASP A 362 11.61 -51.38 29.78
C ASP A 362 13.12 -51.14 29.80
N SER A 363 13.66 -50.33 28.87
CA SER A 363 15.08 -49.98 28.90
C SER A 363 15.46 -49.21 30.16
N ARG A 364 14.63 -48.26 30.63
CA ARG A 364 14.84 -47.54 31.90
C ARG A 364 14.78 -48.46 33.12
N ARG A 365 13.91 -49.46 33.13
CA ARG A 365 13.86 -50.47 34.21
C ARG A 365 15.13 -51.32 34.22
N ILE A 366 15.58 -51.78 33.06
CA ILE A 366 16.74 -52.66 32.94
C ILE A 366 18.06 -51.92 33.20
N SER A 367 18.22 -50.69 32.69
CA SER A 367 19.44 -49.90 32.88
C SER A 367 19.58 -49.34 34.30
N GLY A 368 18.46 -49.08 34.98
CA GLY A 368 18.42 -48.60 36.36
C GLY A 368 18.66 -49.65 37.44
N ASP A 369 18.64 -50.95 37.10
CA ASP A 369 18.84 -52.05 38.06
C ASP A 369 20.34 -52.39 38.22
N PRO A 370 20.98 -52.05 39.36
CA PRO A 370 22.39 -52.29 39.60
C PRO A 370 22.75 -53.77 39.77
N ALA A 371 21.78 -54.68 39.88
CA ALA A 371 22.01 -56.12 39.98
C ALA A 371 22.20 -56.82 38.63
N ARG A 372 21.80 -56.18 37.51
CA ARG A 372 21.92 -56.79 36.16
C ARG A 372 23.33 -56.69 35.56
N PRO A 373 23.80 -57.64 34.75
CA PRO A 373 25.10 -57.55 34.09
C PRO A 373 25.20 -56.34 33.15
N VAL A 374 26.39 -55.73 33.07
CA VAL A 374 26.66 -54.52 32.27
C VAL A 374 26.30 -54.71 30.78
N ALA A 375 26.56 -55.91 30.24
CA ALA A 375 26.21 -56.25 28.86
C ALA A 375 24.69 -56.17 28.59
N GLU A 376 23.87 -56.64 29.53
CA GLU A 376 22.41 -56.63 29.39
C GLU A 376 21.84 -55.21 29.44
N ARG A 377 22.40 -54.35 30.30
CA ARG A 377 22.04 -52.92 30.34
C ARG A 377 22.40 -52.20 29.05
N ALA A 378 23.61 -52.42 28.55
CA ALA A 378 24.09 -51.83 27.28
C ALA A 378 23.23 -52.28 26.08
N GLU A 379 22.80 -53.56 26.05
CA GLU A 379 21.91 -54.04 25.00
C GLU A 379 20.50 -53.43 25.09
N ALA A 380 19.96 -53.25 26.30
CA ALA A 380 18.65 -52.61 26.50
C ALA A 380 18.64 -51.15 26.02
N GLU A 381 19.70 -50.40 26.32
CA GLU A 381 19.89 -49.04 25.82
C GLU A 381 20.05 -49.02 24.28
N LEU A 382 20.82 -49.93 23.71
CA LEU A 382 21.00 -50.02 22.25
C LEU A 382 19.69 -50.37 21.52
N ARG A 383 18.85 -51.24 22.11
CA ARG A 383 17.51 -51.56 21.58
C ARG A 383 16.60 -50.34 21.60
N ALA A 384 16.59 -49.58 22.69
CA ALA A 384 15.82 -48.33 22.79
C ALA A 384 16.30 -47.31 21.75
N ASN A 385 17.62 -47.08 21.64
CA ASN A 385 18.19 -46.14 20.67
C ASN A 385 17.88 -46.53 19.22
N ARG A 386 17.90 -47.83 18.88
CA ARG A 386 17.50 -48.32 17.55
C ARG A 386 16.02 -48.12 17.28
N ALA A 387 15.15 -48.39 18.27
CA ALA A 387 13.72 -48.18 18.14
C ALA A 387 13.40 -46.69 17.92
N GLU A 388 14.08 -45.79 18.64
CA GLU A 388 13.95 -44.35 18.44
C GLU A 388 14.45 -43.91 17.05
N ALA A 389 15.59 -44.42 16.58
CA ALA A 389 16.12 -44.11 15.25
C ALA A 389 15.22 -44.63 14.12
N GLN A 390 14.65 -45.83 14.26
CA GLN A 390 13.70 -46.40 13.29
C GLN A 390 12.40 -45.59 13.24
N LEU A 391 11.90 -45.16 14.40
CA LEU A 391 10.72 -44.30 14.50
C LEU A 391 11.00 -42.94 13.85
N ALA A 392 12.13 -42.31 14.15
CA ALA A 392 12.54 -41.04 13.56
C ALA A 392 12.65 -41.12 12.03
N ALA A 393 13.21 -42.20 11.50
CA ALA A 393 13.30 -42.44 10.06
C ALA A 393 11.93 -42.71 9.42
N ALA A 394 11.04 -43.45 10.09
CA ALA A 394 9.69 -43.74 9.61
C ALA A 394 8.79 -42.49 9.56
N CYS A 395 9.04 -41.56 10.49
CA CYS A 395 8.33 -40.29 10.63
C CYS A 395 8.99 -39.13 9.90
N ALA A 396 10.08 -39.37 9.16
CA ALA A 396 10.71 -38.33 8.38
C ALA A 396 9.77 -37.86 7.23
N PRO A 397 9.67 -36.55 7.01
CA PRO A 397 8.85 -35.98 5.93
C PRO A 397 9.32 -36.41 4.55
N ARG A 398 8.36 -36.68 3.65
CA ARG A 398 8.66 -36.89 2.23
C ARG A 398 8.57 -35.56 1.47
N PRO A 399 9.25 -35.45 0.31
CA PRO A 399 9.12 -34.27 -0.56
C PRO A 399 7.67 -33.92 -0.93
N MET A 400 6.81 -34.93 -1.11
CA MET A 400 5.38 -34.75 -1.41
C MET A 400 4.61 -34.04 -0.29
N ASP A 401 5.01 -34.19 0.97
CA ASP A 401 4.33 -33.58 2.10
C ASP A 401 4.54 -32.05 2.10
N TYR A 402 5.74 -31.60 1.72
CA TYR A 402 6.02 -30.18 1.48
C TYR A 402 5.20 -29.61 0.33
N LEU A 403 4.98 -30.37 -0.75
CA LEU A 403 4.15 -29.92 -1.88
C LEU A 403 2.68 -29.76 -1.46
N LEU A 404 2.15 -30.72 -0.70
CA LEU A 404 0.80 -30.66 -0.15
C LEU A 404 0.63 -29.46 0.79
N TRP A 405 1.62 -29.19 1.64
CA TRP A 405 1.63 -28.02 2.51
C TRP A 405 1.66 -26.71 1.73
N LEU A 406 2.53 -26.59 0.73
CA LEU A 406 2.58 -25.42 -0.14
C LEU A 406 1.23 -25.18 -0.83
N PHE A 407 0.60 -26.25 -1.31
CA PHE A 407 -0.72 -26.18 -1.91
C PHE A 407 -1.80 -25.79 -0.89
N GLY A 408 -1.72 -26.32 0.32
CA GLY A 408 -2.63 -26.00 1.41
C GLY A 408 -2.51 -24.56 1.90
N ILE A 409 -1.29 -24.03 2.01
CA ILE A 409 -1.03 -22.60 2.27
C ILE A 409 -1.56 -21.75 1.12
N ALA A 410 -1.29 -22.12 -0.14
CA ALA A 410 -1.82 -21.38 -1.29
C ALA A 410 -3.36 -21.31 -1.27
N LEU A 411 -4.02 -22.41 -0.92
CA LEU A 411 -5.47 -22.46 -0.75
C LEU A 411 -5.94 -21.53 0.38
N SER A 412 -5.21 -21.50 1.50
CA SER A 412 -5.52 -20.61 2.63
C SER A 412 -5.36 -19.13 2.28
N VAL A 413 -4.29 -18.77 1.56
CA VAL A 413 -4.07 -17.40 1.07
C VAL A 413 -5.21 -16.98 0.15
N LEU A 414 -5.61 -17.86 -0.77
CA LEU A 414 -6.74 -17.61 -1.67
C LEU A 414 -8.03 -17.41 -0.87
N ALA A 415 -8.35 -18.31 0.06
CA ALA A 415 -9.54 -18.24 0.90
C ALA A 415 -9.60 -16.93 1.71
N LEU A 416 -8.50 -16.58 2.38
CA LEU A 416 -8.39 -15.34 3.17
C LEU A 416 -8.47 -14.07 2.31
N SER A 417 -7.90 -14.10 1.10
CA SER A 417 -7.94 -12.96 0.18
C SER A 417 -9.34 -12.68 -0.36
N PHE A 418 -10.12 -13.73 -0.67
CA PHE A 418 -11.54 -13.58 -0.99
C PHE A 418 -12.33 -13.04 0.20
N PHE A 419 -12.02 -13.52 1.41
CA PHE A 419 -12.72 -13.11 2.62
C PHE A 419 -12.52 -11.63 2.95
N ALA A 420 -11.27 -11.15 2.92
CA ALA A 420 -10.92 -9.77 3.23
C ALA A 420 -11.60 -8.75 2.29
N MET A 421 -11.86 -9.14 1.04
CA MET A 421 -12.38 -8.24 0.01
C MET A 421 -13.90 -8.30 -0.17
N VAL A 422 -14.55 -9.44 0.09
CA VAL A 422 -15.99 -9.65 -0.17
C VAL A 422 -16.83 -9.51 1.10
N TRP A 423 -16.41 -10.11 2.22
CA TRP A 423 -17.24 -10.20 3.42
C TRP A 423 -17.44 -8.86 4.13
N PHE A 424 -16.51 -7.92 3.98
CA PHE A 424 -16.67 -6.58 4.53
C PHE A 424 -17.89 -5.84 3.96
N ASP A 425 -18.12 -5.95 2.66
CA ASP A 425 -19.27 -5.32 2.00
C ASP A 425 -20.58 -6.02 2.37
N VAL A 426 -20.56 -7.35 2.53
CA VAL A 426 -21.72 -8.13 2.99
C VAL A 426 -22.08 -7.78 4.44
N LEU A 427 -21.09 -7.70 5.33
CA LEU A 427 -21.28 -7.33 6.73
C LEU A 427 -21.84 -5.91 6.86
N LYS A 428 -21.30 -4.95 6.09
CA LYS A 428 -21.81 -3.58 6.06
C LYS A 428 -23.27 -3.52 5.65
N ARG A 429 -23.64 -4.22 4.57
CA ARG A 429 -25.04 -4.28 4.09
C ARG A 429 -25.97 -4.85 5.17
N PHE A 430 -25.54 -5.89 5.86
CA PHE A 430 -26.31 -6.51 6.94
C PHE A 430 -26.48 -5.59 8.16
N VAL A 431 -25.43 -4.87 8.57
CA VAL A 431 -25.50 -3.89 9.66
C VAL A 431 -26.39 -2.70 9.29
N THR A 432 -26.29 -2.19 8.05
CA THR A 432 -27.16 -1.10 7.56
C THR A 432 -28.63 -1.51 7.48
N LEU A 433 -28.93 -2.78 7.18
CA LEU A 433 -30.30 -3.30 7.20
C LEU A 433 -30.89 -3.35 8.62
N ARG A 434 -30.04 -3.51 9.64
CA ARG A 434 -30.46 -3.53 11.04
C ARG A 434 -30.53 -2.13 11.66
N SER A 435 -29.75 -1.18 11.15
CA SER A 435 -29.76 0.21 11.61
C SER A 435 -30.74 1.12 10.83
N ALA A 436 -31.28 0.66 9.71
CA ALA A 436 -32.39 1.32 9.02
C ALA A 436 -33.70 1.07 9.76
N GLY A 437 -33.95 1.83 10.82
CA GLY A 437 -35.32 2.07 11.29
C GLY A 437 -36.17 2.65 10.16
N HIS A 438 -37.45 2.28 10.10
CA HIS A 438 -38.38 2.74 9.06
C HIS A 438 -38.27 4.25 8.83
N PRO A 439 -38.16 4.74 7.58
CA PRO A 439 -38.21 6.16 7.31
C PRO A 439 -39.54 6.74 7.82
N PRO A 440 -39.55 7.97 8.38
CA PRO A 440 -40.78 8.60 8.84
C PRO A 440 -41.75 8.70 7.66
N ARG A 441 -42.98 8.22 7.86
CA ARG A 441 -44.07 8.39 6.88
C ARG A 441 -44.25 9.88 6.64
N GLU A 442 -44.19 10.28 5.37
CA GLU A 442 -44.57 11.62 4.94
C GLU A 442 -46.01 11.87 5.43
N ALA A 443 -46.17 12.87 6.29
CA ALA A 443 -47.47 13.42 6.63
C ALA A 443 -47.94 14.22 5.40
N GLY A 444 -49.07 13.80 4.84
CA GLY A 444 -49.68 14.39 3.65
C GLY A 444 -50.29 15.77 3.87
#